data_AF-A0A1V0NDX1-F1
#
_entry.id   AF-A0A1V0NDX1-F1
#
_cell.length_a   1.000
_cell.length_b   1.000
_cell.length_c   1.000
_cell.angle_alpha   90.00
_cell.angle_beta   90.00
_cell.angle_gamma   90.00
#
_symmetry.space_group_name_H-M   'P 1'
#
loop_
_entity.id
_entity.type
_entity.pdbx_description
1 polymer ?
#
loop_
_entity_poly.entity_id
_entity_poly.type
_entity_poly.pdbx_seq_one_letter_code
_entity_poly.pdbx_strand_id
1 'polypeptide(L)' 'MKKFELYSAAICKPEGIAFVKNTVKADNYADIIQEIESNAGWYTADNGAFKVAYIEEVAE' A
#
# COMPACT_ATOMS: atom_id res chain seq x y z
N MET A 1 -12.57 -4.18 -11.77
CA MET A 1 -11.53 -3.92 -10.75
C MET A 1 -10.23 -4.59 -11.12
N LYS A 2 -9.22 -3.77 -11.33
CA LYS A 2 -7.82 -4.15 -11.50
C LYS A 2 -7.21 -4.50 -10.14
N LYS A 3 -6.06 -5.17 -10.15
CA LYS A 3 -5.31 -5.53 -8.95
C LYS A 3 -4.15 -4.57 -8.77
N PHE A 4 -3.96 -4.07 -7.56
CA PHE A 4 -2.86 -3.18 -7.23
C PHE A 4 -2.09 -3.69 -6.02
N GLU A 5 -0.79 -3.51 -6.02
CA GLU A 5 0.07 -3.71 -4.86
C GLU A 5 0.47 -2.36 -4.25
N LEU A 6 0.28 -2.25 -2.94
CA LEU A 6 0.65 -1.09 -2.13
C LEU A 6 1.92 -1.45 -1.37
N TYR A 7 2.93 -0.60 -1.43
CA TYR A 7 4.24 -0.83 -0.81
C TYR A 7 4.55 0.24 0.22
N SER A 8 5.13 -0.18 1.35
CA SER A 8 5.74 0.74 2.32
C SER A 8 7.10 1.22 1.82
N ALA A 9 7.59 2.31 2.40
CA ALA A 9 9.03 2.59 2.37
C ALA A 9 9.81 1.46 3.06
N ALA A 10 11.09 1.32 2.73
CA ALA A 10 12.00 0.44 3.45
C ALA A 10 12.14 0.91 4.91
N ILE A 11 11.96 -0.01 5.85
CA ILE A 11 12.05 0.22 7.29
C ILE A 11 13.33 -0.45 7.78
N CYS A 12 14.33 0.34 8.18
CA CYS A 12 15.54 -0.20 8.81
C CYS A 12 15.23 -0.62 10.24
N LYS A 13 15.42 -1.91 10.54
CA LYS A 13 15.33 -2.49 11.89
C LYS A 13 16.68 -3.08 12.31
N PRO A 14 16.92 -3.32 13.61
CA PRO A 14 18.14 -3.99 14.07
C PRO A 14 18.38 -5.35 13.38
N GLU A 15 17.32 -6.05 13.01
CA GLU A 15 17.38 -7.38 12.38
C GLU A 15 17.54 -7.32 10.86
N GLY A 16 17.48 -6.13 10.26
CA GLY A 16 17.61 -5.92 8.81
C GLY A 16 16.59 -4.93 8.24
N ILE A 17 16.51 -4.89 6.91
CA ILE A 17 15.55 -4.04 6.19
C ILE A 17 14.23 -4.80 6.06
N ALA A 18 13.15 -4.19 6.54
CA ALA A 18 11.79 -4.68 6.38
C ALA A 18 11.03 -3.83 5.36
N PHE A 19 10.12 -4.45 4.63
CA PHE A 19 9.15 -3.78 3.78
C PHE A 19 7.82 -4.51 3.91
N VAL A 20 6.72 -3.75 3.85
CA VAL A 20 5.36 -4.28 3.91
C VAL A 20 4.71 -4.05 2.57
N LYS A 21 3.98 -5.05 2.08
CA LYS A 21 3.10 -4.88 0.93
C LYS A 21 1.73 -5.47 1.20
N ASN A 22 0.72 -4.92 0.53
CA ASN A 22 -0.61 -5.51 0.50
C ASN A 22 -1.24 -5.37 -0.89
N THR A 23 -2.21 -6.23 -1.19
CA THR A 23 -2.96 -6.25 -2.44
C THR A 23 -4.35 -5.67 -2.23
N VAL A 24 -4.74 -4.74 -3.10
CA VAL A 24 -6.10 -4.17 -3.14
C VAL A 24 -6.70 -4.30 -4.54
N LYS A 25 -8.02 -4.14 -4.64
CA LYS A 25 -8.74 -4.07 -5.91
C LYS A 25 -9.43 -2.72 -6.03
N ALA A 26 -9.23 -2.06 -7.17
CA ALA A 26 -9.85 -0.77 -7.49
C ALA A 26 -10.09 -0.68 -9.00
N ASP A 27 -10.87 0.30 -9.47
CA ASP A 27 -11.09 0.45 -10.91
C ASP A 27 -9.97 1.24 -11.58
N ASN A 28 -9.30 2.13 -10.86
CA ASN A 28 -8.16 2.90 -11.34
C ASN A 28 -7.28 3.43 -10.18
N TYR A 29 -6.16 4.09 -10.51
CA TYR A 29 -5.25 4.68 -9.51
C TYR A 29 -5.89 5.82 -8.70
N ALA A 30 -6.80 6.61 -9.27
CA ALA A 30 -7.40 7.74 -8.58
C ALA A 30 -8.27 7.27 -7.40
N ASP A 31 -8.97 6.15 -7.54
CA ASP A 31 -9.75 5.56 -6.45
C ASP A 31 -8.84 5.20 -5.26
N ILE A 32 -7.69 4.57 -5.52
CA ILE A 32 -6.73 4.19 -4.48
C ILE A 32 -6.08 5.41 -3.85
N ILE A 33 -5.63 6.37 -4.67
CA ILE A 33 -4.99 7.58 -4.18
C ILE A 33 -5.95 8.36 -3.28
N GLN A 34 -7.22 8.50 -3.70
CA GLN A 34 -8.24 9.18 -2.90
C GLN A 34 -8.45 8.49 -1.54
N GLU A 35 -8.57 7.15 -1.50
CA GLU A 35 -8.73 6.40 -0.25
C GLU A 35 -7.51 6.59 0.66
N ILE A 36 -6.30 6.39 0.13
CA ILE A 36 -5.05 6.52 0.88
C ILE A 36 -4.84 7.95 1.38
N GLU A 37 -5.08 8.98 0.57
CA GLU A 37 -4.96 10.38 0.99
C GLU A 37 -6.02 10.77 2.02
N SER A 38 -7.24 10.24 1.91
CA SER A 38 -8.28 10.45 2.92
C SER A 38 -7.88 9.89 4.30
N ASN A 39 -6.99 8.89 4.33
CA ASN A 39 -6.40 8.33 5.54
C ASN A 39 -4.95 8.81 5.77
N ALA A 40 -4.62 10.02 5.32
CA ALA A 40 -3.32 10.66 5.51
C ALA A 40 -2.12 9.80 5.05
N GLY A 41 -2.28 9.03 3.98
CA GLY A 41 -1.26 8.15 3.42
C GLY A 41 -1.14 6.78 4.09
N TRP A 42 -2.02 6.44 5.03
CA TRP A 42 -2.02 5.14 5.71
C TRP A 42 -2.94 4.15 5.03
N TYR A 43 -2.43 2.93 4.87
CA TYR A 43 -3.25 1.76 4.61
C TYR A 43 -3.42 0.96 5.91
N THR A 44 -4.65 0.63 6.27
CA THR A 44 -5.02 -0.11 7.48
C THR A 44 -5.76 -1.39 7.13
N ALA A 45 -5.32 -2.52 7.67
CA ALA A 45 -5.99 -3.81 7.59
C ALA A 45 -6.16 -4.42 8.99
N ASP A 46 -6.90 -5.52 9.10
CA ASP A 46 -7.27 -6.14 10.38
C ASP A 46 -6.07 -6.48 11.29
N ASN A 47 -4.90 -6.75 10.71
CA ASN A 47 -3.69 -7.17 11.43
C ASN A 47 -2.55 -6.13 11.44
N GLY A 48 -2.77 -4.91 10.94
CA GLY A 48 -1.75 -3.87 10.96
C GLY A 48 -1.99 -2.72 10.00
N ALA A 49 -1.05 -1.77 9.99
CA ALA A 49 -1.10 -0.60 9.14
C ALA A 49 0.30 -0.21 8.65
N PHE A 50 0.38 0.40 7.48
CA PHE A 50 1.62 0.98 6.96
C PHE A 50 1.37 2.23 6.13
N LYS A 51 2.36 3.14 6.11
CA LYS A 51 2.35 4.32 5.24
C LYS A 51 2.67 3.87 3.82
N VAL A 52 1.78 4.13 2.87
CA VAL A 52 1.98 3.78 1.46
C VAL A 52 2.98 4.75 0.84
N ALA A 53 4.03 4.20 0.23
CA ALA A 53 5.07 4.94 -0.45
C ALA A 53 5.07 4.70 -1.97
N TYR A 54 4.51 3.58 -2.42
CA TYR A 54 4.45 3.22 -3.84
C TYR A 54 3.22 2.35 -4.14
N ILE A 55 2.60 2.56 -5.30
CA ILE A 55 1.40 1.87 -5.77
C ILE A 55 1.70 1.36 -7.18
N GLU A 56 1.41 0.09 -7.44
CA GLU A 56 1.63 -0.54 -8.74
C GLU A 56 0.40 -1.34 -9.17
N GLU A 57 -0.10 -1.08 -10.38
CA GLU A 57 -1.06 -1.97 -11.05
C GLU A 57 -0.32 -3.23 -11.50
N VAL A 58 -0.77 -4.39 -11.02
CA VAL A 58 -0.21 -5.68 -11.41
C VAL A 58 -1.14 -6.36 -12.40
N ALA A 59 -0.61 -6.75 -13.56
CA ALA A 59 -1.33 -7.57 -14.52
C ALA A 59 -1.62 -8.95 -13.87
N GLU A 60 -2.83 -9.48 -14.09
CA GLU A 60 -3.17 -10.86 -13.72
C GLU A 60 -2.46 -11.88 -14.62
#